data_AF-A0A2K6T1J9-F1
#
_entry.id   AF-A0A2K6T1J9-F1
#
_cell.length_a   1.000
_cell.length_b   1.000
_cell.length_c   1.000
_cell.angle_alpha   90.00
_cell.angle_beta   90.00
_cell.angle_gamma   90.00
#
_symmetry.space_group_name_H-M   'P 1'
#
loop_
_entity.id
_entity.type
_entity.pdbx_description
1 polymer ?
#
loop_
_entity_poly.entity_id
_entity_poly.type
_entity_poly.pdbx_seq_one_letter_code
_entity_poly.pdbx_strand_id
1 'polypeptide(L)'
;MERNPPDGMGPMHVPLGHVVANEKWCVSQLVQEMQGKIKWYVLYVTEADLVTGNGYRKRLIQVRNSSNLQGVIVVEKIWMTLQNFTVLNLGMVLLPVASQIKASCLVIQLVQEQTIEASKNLLLRKKQALLLFEPSLLRSMQQIPGVGKVKAPLLLQKFPNIQQLSNASIQKLEQVVSQAVAQQIHAFFTQPR
;
A
#
# COMPACT_ATOMS: atom_id res chain seq x y z
N MET A 1 -14.17 -21.06 -44.59
CA MET A 1 -13.55 -21.37 -43.28
C MET A 1 -12.88 -20.11 -42.78
N GLU A 2 -13.48 -19.51 -41.75
CA GLU A 2 -12.97 -18.28 -41.13
C GLU A 2 -11.80 -18.65 -40.20
N ARG A 3 -10.63 -18.03 -40.42
CA ARG A 3 -9.41 -18.37 -39.68
C ARG A 3 -9.31 -17.46 -38.46
N ASN A 4 -9.76 -17.95 -37.31
CA ASN A 4 -9.62 -17.24 -36.03
C ASN A 4 -8.17 -16.78 -35.83
N PRO A 5 -7.93 -15.54 -35.36
CA PRO A 5 -6.59 -15.12 -34.97
C PRO A 5 -6.10 -16.00 -33.80
N PRO A 6 -4.79 -16.28 -33.70
CA PRO A 6 -4.27 -17.18 -32.68
C PRO A 6 -4.41 -16.57 -31.28
N ASP A 7 -5.37 -17.11 -30.52
CA ASP A 7 -5.51 -16.89 -29.09
C ASP A 7 -4.34 -17.58 -28.38
N GLY A 8 -3.29 -16.81 -28.12
CA GLY A 8 -1.94 -17.38 -27.94
C GLY A 8 -0.94 -16.45 -27.27
N MET A 9 -1.38 -15.53 -26.40
CA MET A 9 -0.46 -14.77 -25.55
C MET A 9 -0.05 -15.62 -24.33
N GLY A 10 0.79 -16.63 -24.59
CA GLY A 10 1.51 -17.35 -23.54
C GLY A 10 2.36 -16.38 -22.69
N PRO A 11 2.84 -16.81 -21.50
CA PRO A 11 3.58 -15.94 -20.60
C PRO A 11 4.84 -15.39 -21.28
N MET A 12 4.81 -14.10 -21.66
CA MET A 12 5.97 -13.44 -22.24
C MET A 12 7.11 -13.44 -21.24
N HIS A 13 8.12 -14.26 -21.47
CA HIS A 13 9.32 -14.32 -20.65
C HIS A 13 10.21 -13.11 -20.94
N VAL A 14 9.95 -12.03 -20.21
CA VAL A 14 10.82 -10.84 -20.19
C VAL A 14 11.96 -11.14 -19.21
N PRO A 15 13.22 -11.34 -19.66
CA PRO A 15 14.34 -11.61 -18.74
C PRO A 15 14.57 -10.40 -17.84
N LEU A 16 15.14 -10.54 -16.63
CA LEU A 16 15.34 -9.41 -15.70
C LEU A 16 16.06 -8.23 -16.36
N GLY A 17 15.32 -7.12 -16.48
CA GLY A 17 15.01 -6.66 -17.83
C GLY A 17 13.50 -6.64 -18.09
N HIS A 18 13.04 -6.35 -19.30
CA HIS A 18 13.72 -5.79 -20.48
C HIS A 18 12.82 -4.77 -21.23
N VAL A 19 11.58 -4.56 -20.74
CA VAL A 19 10.49 -3.81 -21.39
C VAL A 19 10.23 -4.25 -22.82
N VAL A 20 9.19 -5.06 -22.99
CA VAL A 20 8.65 -5.36 -24.33
C VAL A 20 7.69 -4.24 -24.71
N ALA A 21 8.07 -3.43 -25.70
CA ALA A 21 7.17 -2.47 -26.33
C ALA A 21 6.26 -3.18 -27.34
N ASN A 22 5.01 -2.72 -27.47
CA ASN A 22 4.18 -3.11 -28.61
C ASN A 22 4.69 -2.40 -29.88
N GLU A 23 4.68 -3.10 -31.02
CA GLU A 23 5.23 -2.64 -32.31
C GLU A 23 4.78 -1.22 -32.70
N LYS A 24 3.55 -0.83 -32.36
CA LYS A 24 3.02 0.52 -32.61
C LYS A 24 3.82 1.66 -31.94
N TRP A 25 4.69 1.35 -30.97
CA TRP A 25 5.53 2.30 -30.25
C TRP A 25 7.00 2.29 -30.71
N CYS A 26 7.42 1.38 -31.61
CA CYS A 26 8.84 1.22 -31.98
C CYS A 26 9.49 2.48 -32.59
N VAL A 27 8.71 3.38 -33.20
CA VAL A 27 9.17 4.66 -33.78
C VAL A 27 8.88 5.85 -32.87
N SER A 28 8.36 5.63 -31.67
CA SER A 28 7.94 6.71 -30.75
C SER A 28 9.09 7.23 -29.89
N GLN A 29 9.04 8.52 -29.54
CA GLN A 29 10.00 9.13 -28.62
C GLN A 29 10.01 8.43 -27.26
N LEU A 30 8.87 7.86 -26.81
CA LEU A 30 8.80 7.05 -25.59
C LEU A 30 9.80 5.89 -25.59
N VAL A 31 9.92 5.18 -26.71
CA VAL A 31 10.82 4.01 -26.83
C VAL A 31 12.27 4.44 -27.03
N GLN A 32 12.52 5.51 -27.79
CA GLN A 32 13.87 6.07 -27.95
C GLN A 32 14.49 6.51 -26.61
N GLU A 33 13.67 7.09 -25.73
CA GLU A 33 14.07 7.56 -24.39
C GLU A 33 14.09 6.45 -23.32
N MET A 34 13.67 5.21 -23.64
CA MET A 34 13.51 4.13 -22.65
C MET A 34 14.51 2.98 -22.82
N GLN A 35 15.56 2.98 -21.99
CA GLN A 35 16.40 1.80 -21.73
C GLN A 35 16.05 1.24 -20.34
N GLY A 36 15.02 0.38 -20.29
CA GLY A 36 14.34 0.02 -19.05
C GLY A 36 13.85 -1.43 -19.00
N LYS A 37 13.47 -1.91 -17.81
CA LYS A 37 13.53 -3.32 -17.44
C LYS A 37 12.42 -3.76 -16.43
N ILE A 38 11.22 -4.21 -16.86
CA ILE A 38 10.11 -4.63 -15.94
C ILE A 38 9.33 -5.90 -16.35
N LYS A 39 8.75 -6.60 -15.35
CA LYS A 39 7.69 -7.63 -15.44
C LYS A 39 6.29 -7.07 -15.07
N TRP A 40 5.94 -5.88 -15.58
CA TRP A 40 4.67 -5.18 -15.31
C TRP A 40 4.08 -4.68 -16.63
N TYR A 41 2.74 -4.60 -16.75
CA TYR A 41 2.09 -4.15 -17.98
C TYR A 41 1.77 -2.65 -17.90
N VAL A 42 2.59 -1.82 -18.56
CA VAL A 42 2.35 -0.37 -18.65
C VAL A 42 1.41 -0.07 -19.81
N LEU A 43 0.25 0.52 -19.50
CA LEU A 43 -0.74 0.93 -20.50
C LEU A 43 -0.66 2.45 -20.72
N TYR A 44 0.02 2.87 -21.79
CA TYR A 44 0.03 4.27 -22.19
C TYR A 44 -1.26 4.65 -22.95
N VAL A 45 -1.83 5.80 -22.60
CA VAL A 45 -3.04 6.38 -23.20
C VAL A 45 -2.74 7.83 -23.61
N THR A 46 -2.79 8.11 -24.90
CA THR A 46 -2.54 9.45 -25.47
C THR A 46 -3.74 10.39 -25.30
N GLU A 47 -3.56 11.70 -25.46
CA GLU A 47 -4.71 12.62 -25.58
C GLU A 47 -5.63 12.24 -26.74
N ALA A 48 -5.09 11.76 -27.87
CA ALA A 48 -5.88 11.26 -28.99
C ALA A 48 -6.77 10.07 -28.60
N ASP A 49 -6.23 9.08 -27.87
CA ASP A 49 -7.00 7.92 -27.37
C ASP A 49 -8.18 8.34 -26.47
N LEU A 50 -8.05 9.46 -25.72
CA LEU A 50 -9.12 10.00 -24.87
C LEU A 50 -10.22 10.67 -25.71
N VAL A 51 -9.83 11.43 -26.75
CA VAL A 51 -10.76 12.15 -27.64
C VAL A 51 -11.50 11.19 -28.59
N THR A 52 -10.85 10.13 -29.07
CA THR A 52 -11.47 9.09 -29.93
C THR A 52 -12.53 8.26 -29.19
N GLY A 53 -12.68 8.43 -27.87
CA GLY A 53 -13.77 7.87 -27.08
C GLY A 53 -13.40 6.63 -26.27
N ASN A 54 -14.37 5.81 -25.91
CA ASN A 54 -14.21 4.77 -24.88
C ASN A 54 -13.43 3.51 -25.33
N GLY A 55 -12.68 3.56 -26.45
CA GLY A 55 -11.90 2.43 -26.96
C GLY A 55 -10.87 1.90 -25.95
N TYR A 56 -10.21 2.81 -25.22
CA TYR A 56 -9.26 2.45 -24.16
C TYR A 56 -9.91 1.59 -23.06
N ARG A 57 -11.19 1.80 -22.72
CA ARG A 57 -11.85 1.12 -21.58
C ARG A 57 -11.89 -0.39 -21.73
N LYS A 58 -12.15 -0.90 -22.94
CA LYS A 58 -12.12 -2.35 -23.21
C LYS A 58 -10.74 -2.94 -22.90
N ARG A 59 -9.67 -2.23 -23.27
CA ARG A 59 -8.29 -2.65 -23.01
C ARG A 59 -7.92 -2.59 -21.53
N LEU A 60 -8.39 -1.59 -20.77
CA LEU A 60 -8.21 -1.58 -19.31
C LEU A 60 -8.93 -2.76 -18.63
N ILE A 61 -10.18 -3.05 -19.01
CA ILE A 61 -10.94 -4.18 -18.45
C ILE A 61 -10.24 -5.52 -18.76
N GLN A 62 -9.74 -5.71 -19.98
CA GLN A 62 -8.96 -6.91 -20.35
C GLN A 62 -7.70 -7.08 -19.50
N VAL A 63 -6.92 -6.00 -19.28
CA VAL A 63 -5.75 -6.04 -18.39
C VAL A 63 -6.18 -6.33 -16.95
N ARG A 64 -7.26 -5.72 -16.45
CA ARG A 64 -7.76 -5.93 -15.08
C ARG A 64 -8.21 -7.37 -14.81
N ASN A 65 -8.81 -8.01 -15.81
CA ASN A 65 -9.30 -9.38 -15.75
C ASN A 65 -8.20 -10.44 -15.92
N SER A 66 -6.99 -10.03 -16.34
CA SER A 66 -5.84 -10.91 -16.49
C SER A 66 -5.21 -11.19 -15.12
N SER A 67 -5.41 -12.40 -14.58
CA SER A 67 -5.06 -12.78 -13.20
C SER A 67 -3.58 -12.59 -12.81
N ASN A 68 -2.67 -12.59 -13.79
CA ASN A 68 -1.22 -12.50 -13.58
C ASN A 68 -0.62 -11.12 -13.93
N LEU A 69 -1.43 -10.10 -14.25
CA LEU A 69 -0.94 -8.79 -14.69
C LEU A 69 -1.31 -7.66 -13.70
N GLN A 70 -0.29 -7.10 -13.04
CA GLN A 70 -0.43 -5.81 -12.37
C GLN A 70 -0.24 -4.69 -13.40
N GLY A 71 -1.36 -4.09 -13.82
CA GLY A 71 -1.39 -3.03 -14.83
C GLY A 71 -1.24 -1.64 -14.21
N VAL A 72 -0.33 -0.83 -14.77
CA VAL A 72 -0.18 0.60 -14.45
C VAL A 72 -0.56 1.41 -15.69
N ILE A 73 -1.50 2.33 -15.55
CA ILE A 73 -1.95 3.20 -16.65
C ILE A 73 -1.19 4.52 -16.57
N VAL A 74 -0.60 4.96 -17.68
CA VAL A 74 0.07 6.25 -17.82
C VAL A 74 -0.71 7.07 -18.83
N VAL A 75 -1.06 8.32 -18.48
CA VAL A 75 -1.93 9.17 -19.32
C VAL A 75 -1.42 10.60 -19.43
N GLU A 76 -1.47 11.15 -20.64
CA GLU A 76 -0.99 12.52 -20.94
C GLU A 76 -1.85 13.63 -20.28
N LYS A 77 -3.12 13.34 -20.03
CA LYS A 77 -4.09 14.30 -19.51
C LYS A 77 -5.14 13.57 -18.68
N ILE A 78 -5.26 13.91 -17.40
CA ILE A 78 -6.34 13.35 -16.58
C ILE A 78 -7.62 14.12 -16.87
N TRP A 79 -8.65 13.37 -17.28
CA TRP A 79 -10.05 13.78 -17.14
C TRP A 79 -10.65 13.06 -15.94
N MET A 80 -11.50 13.76 -15.17
CA MET A 80 -12.19 13.19 -13.99
C MET A 80 -12.93 11.87 -14.31
N THR A 81 -13.48 11.76 -15.51
CA THR A 81 -14.16 10.56 -16.01
C THR A 81 -13.22 9.35 -16.14
N LEU A 82 -11.98 9.54 -16.59
CA LEU A 82 -10.96 8.50 -16.66
C LEU A 82 -10.49 8.09 -15.27
N GLN A 83 -10.26 9.06 -14.38
CA GLN A 83 -9.81 8.80 -13.02
C GLN A 83 -10.85 8.01 -12.23
N ASN A 84 -12.12 8.42 -12.26
CA ASN A 84 -13.21 7.69 -11.61
C ASN A 84 -13.35 6.26 -12.16
N PHE A 85 -13.28 6.08 -13.49
CA PHE A 85 -13.34 4.75 -14.10
C PHE A 85 -12.13 3.87 -13.73
N THR A 86 -10.91 4.40 -13.80
CA THR A 86 -9.68 3.61 -13.65
C THR A 86 -9.34 3.33 -12.19
N VAL A 87 -9.39 4.37 -11.35
CA VAL A 87 -8.95 4.28 -9.95
C VAL A 87 -10.07 3.79 -9.05
N LEU A 88 -11.28 4.37 -9.16
CA LEU A 88 -12.39 4.02 -8.26
C LEU A 88 -13.12 2.75 -8.72
N ASN A 89 -13.46 2.62 -10.00
CA ASN A 89 -14.27 1.48 -10.47
C ASN A 89 -13.43 0.22 -10.76
N LEU A 90 -12.23 0.35 -11.35
CA LEU A 90 -11.37 -0.80 -11.67
C LEU A 90 -10.31 -1.12 -10.58
N GLY A 91 -10.03 -0.17 -9.68
CA GLY A 91 -8.99 -0.33 -8.65
C GLY A 91 -7.57 -0.38 -9.22
N MET A 92 -7.32 0.26 -10.36
CA MET A 92 -6.00 0.25 -11.03
C MET A 92 -5.22 1.55 -10.77
N VAL A 93 -3.90 1.47 -10.88
CA VAL A 93 -3.01 2.63 -10.74
C VAL A 93 -3.05 3.50 -11.99
N LEU A 94 -3.37 4.78 -11.85
CA LEU A 94 -3.35 5.78 -12.92
C LEU A 94 -2.32 6.88 -12.60
N LEU A 95 -1.42 7.15 -13.53
CA LEU A 95 -0.34 8.13 -13.39
C LEU A 95 -0.44 9.22 -14.48
N PRO A 96 -0.64 10.51 -14.11
CA PRO A 96 -0.58 11.62 -15.05
C PRO A 96 0.87 11.91 -15.46
N VAL A 97 1.08 12.25 -16.74
CA VAL A 97 2.34 12.73 -17.28
C VAL A 97 2.09 13.91 -18.21
N ALA A 98 2.84 15.00 -18.09
CA ALA A 98 2.60 16.18 -18.94
C ALA A 98 3.12 16.04 -20.38
N SER A 99 3.94 15.01 -20.66
CA SER A 99 4.49 14.73 -21.99
C SER A 99 5.06 13.31 -22.06
N GLN A 100 5.32 12.84 -23.27
CA GLN A 100 5.98 11.56 -23.54
C GLN A 100 7.39 11.45 -22.91
N ILE A 101 8.12 12.56 -22.81
CA ILE A 101 9.44 12.63 -22.12
C ILE A 101 9.28 12.50 -20.61
N LYS A 102 8.23 13.06 -20.02
CA LYS A 102 7.91 12.82 -18.59
C LYS A 102 7.48 11.37 -18.37
N ALA A 103 6.86 10.74 -19.37
CA ALA A 103 6.47 9.34 -19.32
C ALA A 103 7.66 8.38 -19.37
N SER A 104 8.64 8.58 -20.27
CA SER A 104 9.84 7.73 -20.31
C SER A 104 10.59 7.77 -18.98
N CYS A 105 10.82 8.98 -18.45
CA CYS A 105 11.46 9.19 -17.14
C CYS A 105 10.69 8.52 -16.00
N LEU A 106 9.36 8.66 -15.95
CA LEU A 106 8.51 8.00 -14.96
C LEU A 106 8.57 6.47 -15.06
N VAL A 107 8.54 5.91 -16.27
CA VAL A 107 8.64 4.45 -16.45
C VAL A 107 10.04 3.95 -16.07
N ILE A 108 11.11 4.68 -16.35
CA ILE A 108 12.46 4.38 -15.86
C ILE A 108 12.52 4.40 -14.32
N GLN A 109 11.86 5.34 -13.66
CA GLN A 109 11.79 5.36 -12.20
C GLN A 109 11.02 4.14 -11.65
N LEU A 110 9.91 3.75 -12.29
CA LEU A 110 9.15 2.53 -11.95
C LEU A 110 9.98 1.25 -12.16
N VAL A 111 10.81 1.18 -13.21
CA VAL A 111 11.81 0.10 -13.42
C VAL A 111 12.74 -0.02 -12.21
N GLN A 112 13.30 1.13 -11.79
CA GLN A 112 14.32 1.17 -10.75
C GLN A 112 13.75 0.77 -9.38
N GLU A 113 12.59 1.32 -8.99
CA GLU A 113 11.89 0.95 -7.75
C GLU A 113 11.52 -0.54 -7.68
N GLN A 114 11.22 -1.18 -8.81
CA GLN A 114 10.94 -2.63 -8.86
C GLN A 114 12.21 -3.50 -8.83
N THR A 115 13.35 -2.96 -9.24
CA THR A 115 14.64 -3.66 -9.23
C THR A 115 15.35 -3.54 -7.87
N ILE A 116 15.05 -2.46 -7.13
CA ILE A 116 15.52 -2.24 -5.78
C ILE A 116 14.75 -3.15 -4.81
N GLU A 117 15.46 -3.79 -3.87
CA GLU A 117 14.82 -4.58 -2.82
C GLU A 117 13.74 -3.79 -2.08
N ALA A 118 12.56 -4.39 -1.91
CA ALA A 118 11.44 -3.80 -1.15
C ALA A 118 11.78 -3.45 0.32
N SER A 119 12.90 -3.95 0.85
CA SER A 119 13.52 -3.60 2.13
C SER A 119 13.92 -2.11 2.22
N LYS A 120 14.29 -1.50 1.09
CA LYS A 120 14.77 -0.10 1.02
C LYS A 120 13.63 0.92 0.91
N ASN A 121 12.46 0.50 0.45
CA ASN A 121 11.28 1.36 0.40
C ASN A 121 10.76 1.61 1.83
N LEU A 122 10.81 2.86 2.31
CA LEU A 122 10.49 3.22 3.69
C LEU A 122 9.05 2.91 4.12
N LEU A 123 8.11 2.78 3.17
CA LEU A 123 6.71 2.46 3.43
C LEU A 123 6.47 0.94 3.49
N LEU A 124 7.21 0.17 2.67
CA LEU A 124 7.13 -1.30 2.61
C LEU A 124 8.11 -1.99 3.56
N ARG A 125 9.11 -1.27 4.08
CA ARG A 125 9.97 -1.72 5.17
C ARG A 125 9.06 -2.07 6.33
N LYS A 126 8.79 -3.37 6.50
CA LYS A 126 8.23 -3.92 7.73
C LYS A 126 9.08 -3.34 8.84
N LYS A 127 8.50 -2.44 9.63
CA LYS A 127 9.00 -2.15 10.96
C LYS A 127 8.89 -3.48 11.69
N GLN A 128 9.96 -4.28 11.64
CA GLN A 128 10.27 -5.20 12.72
C GLN A 128 10.05 -4.35 13.96
N ALA A 129 9.02 -4.72 14.72
CA ALA A 129 8.64 -4.00 15.91
C ALA A 129 9.82 -4.17 16.88
N LEU A 130 10.79 -3.27 16.79
CA LEU A 130 11.87 -3.13 17.76
C LEU A 130 11.16 -3.12 19.10
N LEU A 131 11.49 -4.12 19.92
CA LEU A 131 10.66 -4.66 21.01
C LEU A 131 10.64 -3.70 22.21
N LEU A 132 10.17 -2.49 21.96
CA LEU A 132 10.06 -1.35 22.85
C LEU A 132 8.60 -0.94 22.91
N PHE A 133 7.75 -1.90 23.27
CA PHE A 133 6.36 -1.63 23.66
C PHE A 133 6.31 -0.75 24.93
N GLU A 134 7.38 -0.72 25.73
CA GLU A 134 7.43 -0.07 27.04
C GLU A 134 6.91 1.39 27.05
N PRO A 135 7.37 2.32 26.18
CA PRO A 135 6.95 3.72 26.29
C PRO A 135 5.48 3.94 25.90
N SER A 136 4.98 3.17 24.93
CA SER A 136 3.59 3.22 24.49
C SER A 136 2.66 2.57 25.51
N LEU A 137 3.07 1.43 26.08
CA LEU A 137 2.39 0.72 27.15
C LEU A 137 2.28 1.60 28.41
N LEU A 138 3.38 2.25 28.81
CA LEU A 138 3.41 3.24 29.89
C LEU A 138 2.48 4.43 29.63
N ARG A 139 2.40 4.93 28.39
CA ARG A 139 1.46 6.00 28.02
C ARG A 139 -0.01 5.54 28.13
N SER A 140 -0.32 4.32 27.71
CA SER A 140 -1.65 3.72 27.86
C SER A 140 -2.02 3.48 29.33
N MET A 141 -1.09 2.99 30.16
CA MET A 141 -1.28 2.90 31.62
C MET A 141 -1.60 4.26 32.25
N GLN A 142 -0.93 5.32 31.80
CA GLN A 142 -1.16 6.69 32.27
C GLN A 142 -2.51 7.31 31.85
N GLN A 143 -3.31 6.63 31.01
CA GLN A 143 -4.69 7.05 30.72
C GLN A 143 -5.69 6.52 31.76
N ILE A 144 -5.28 5.59 32.64
CA ILE A 144 -6.15 5.04 33.68
C ILE A 144 -6.27 6.06 34.82
N PRO A 145 -7.49 6.41 35.28
CA PRO A 145 -7.70 7.31 36.40
C PRO A 145 -6.86 6.93 37.63
N GLY A 146 -6.15 7.90 38.20
CA GLY A 146 -5.30 7.70 39.39
C GLY A 146 -3.91 7.08 39.12
N VAL A 147 -3.62 6.63 37.89
CA VAL A 147 -2.33 6.04 37.49
C VAL A 147 -1.43 7.09 36.82
N GLY A 148 -0.51 7.67 37.58
CA GLY A 148 0.49 8.62 37.06
C GLY A 148 1.81 7.96 36.60
N LYS A 149 2.76 8.78 36.14
CA LYS A 149 4.09 8.37 35.66
C LYS A 149 4.88 7.45 36.62
N VAL A 150 4.65 7.57 37.93
CA VAL A 150 5.32 6.75 38.96
C VAL A 150 4.60 5.41 39.20
N LYS A 151 3.26 5.39 39.13
CA LYS A 151 2.46 4.18 39.39
C LYS A 151 2.39 3.25 38.18
N ALA A 152 2.40 3.81 36.96
CA ALA A 152 2.40 3.03 35.73
C ALA A 152 3.53 1.97 35.64
N PRO A 153 4.82 2.29 35.88
CA PRO A 153 5.88 1.27 35.85
C PRO A 153 5.77 0.27 37.01
N LEU A 154 5.36 0.70 38.21
CA LEU A 154 5.16 -0.21 39.36
C LEU A 154 4.05 -1.23 39.10
N LEU A 155 2.94 -0.79 38.49
CA LEU A 155 1.85 -1.68 38.07
C LEU A 155 2.31 -2.63 36.96
N LEU A 156 3.11 -2.17 35.99
CA LEU A 156 3.65 -3.03 34.92
C LEU A 156 4.67 -4.07 35.43
N GLN A 157 5.46 -3.76 36.45
CA GLN A 157 6.33 -4.75 37.11
C GLN A 157 5.53 -5.90 37.74
N LYS A 158 4.34 -5.61 38.28
CA LYS A 158 3.47 -6.62 38.90
C LYS A 158 2.54 -7.31 37.90
N PHE A 159 2.11 -6.59 36.86
CA PHE A 159 1.18 -7.04 35.82
C PHE A 159 1.79 -6.73 34.44
N PRO A 160 2.64 -7.62 33.87
CA PRO A 160 3.36 -7.39 32.62
C PRO A 160 2.51 -7.09 31.37
N ASN A 161 1.19 -7.30 31.42
CA ASN A 161 0.27 -6.97 30.33
C ASN A 161 -1.06 -6.38 30.83
N ILE A 162 -1.71 -5.59 29.96
CA ILE A 162 -2.96 -4.89 30.26
C ILE A 162 -4.10 -5.86 30.62
N GLN A 163 -4.13 -7.05 30.01
CA GLN A 163 -5.15 -8.07 30.26
C GLN A 163 -5.06 -8.66 31.69
N GLN A 164 -3.85 -8.78 32.24
CA GLN A 164 -3.65 -9.17 33.63
C GLN A 164 -4.03 -8.04 34.60
N LEU A 165 -3.83 -6.78 34.22
CA LEU A 165 -4.29 -5.64 35.02
C LEU A 165 -5.81 -5.52 35.02
N SER A 166 -6.47 -5.68 33.86
CA SER A 166 -7.94 -5.59 33.75
C SER A 166 -8.66 -6.68 34.56
N ASN A 167 -8.01 -7.84 34.69
CA ASN A 167 -8.55 -9.01 35.41
C ASN A 167 -7.99 -9.10 36.85
N ALA A 168 -7.28 -8.08 37.34
CA ALA A 168 -6.71 -8.07 38.69
C ALA A 168 -7.78 -7.73 39.74
N SER A 169 -7.90 -8.59 40.75
CA SER A 169 -8.74 -8.29 41.93
C SER A 169 -8.18 -7.08 42.71
N ILE A 170 -9.08 -6.32 43.34
CA ILE A 170 -8.75 -5.11 44.11
C ILE A 170 -7.60 -5.38 45.11
N GLN A 171 -7.68 -6.47 45.86
CA GLN A 171 -6.63 -6.92 46.81
C GLN A 171 -5.23 -7.11 46.19
N LYS A 172 -5.13 -7.45 44.90
CA LYS A 172 -3.85 -7.59 44.18
C LYS A 172 -3.33 -6.24 43.68
N LEU A 173 -4.23 -5.30 43.37
CA LEU A 173 -3.88 -3.91 43.03
C LEU A 173 -3.41 -3.13 44.29
N GLU A 174 -4.04 -3.39 45.44
CA GLU A 174 -3.66 -2.82 46.75
C GLU A 174 -2.20 -3.10 47.17
N GLN A 175 -1.57 -4.15 46.63
CA GLN A 175 -0.15 -4.45 46.85
C GLN A 175 0.80 -3.44 46.19
N VAL A 176 0.29 -2.56 45.31
CA VAL A 176 1.08 -1.63 44.49
C VAL A 176 0.54 -0.19 44.56
N VAL A 177 -0.75 -0.01 44.81
CA VAL A 177 -1.42 1.31 44.92
C VAL A 177 -2.34 1.37 46.14
N SER A 178 -2.71 2.56 46.58
CA SER A 178 -3.67 2.72 47.70
C SER A 178 -5.07 2.22 47.33
N GLN A 179 -5.85 1.80 48.34
CA GLN A 179 -7.19 1.23 48.18
C GLN A 179 -8.13 2.08 47.29
N ALA A 180 -8.16 3.41 47.48
CA ALA A 180 -8.98 4.29 46.64
C ALA A 180 -8.60 4.23 45.15
N VAL A 181 -7.31 4.03 44.84
CA VAL A 181 -6.79 3.93 43.47
C VAL A 181 -6.99 2.52 42.91
N ALA A 182 -6.85 1.48 43.73
CA ALA A 182 -7.19 0.10 43.36
C ALA A 182 -8.66 -0.02 42.94
N GLN A 183 -9.57 0.59 43.71
CA GLN A 183 -11.00 0.67 43.38
C GLN A 183 -11.27 1.46 42.10
N GLN A 184 -10.59 2.60 41.87
CA GLN A 184 -10.71 3.37 40.63
C GLN A 184 -10.24 2.59 39.40
N ILE A 185 -9.11 1.88 39.49
CA ILE A 185 -8.58 1.04 38.40
C ILE A 185 -9.55 -0.11 38.10
N HIS A 186 -10.02 -0.82 39.12
CA HIS A 186 -10.97 -1.92 38.93
C HIS A 186 -12.29 -1.42 38.33
N ALA A 187 -12.86 -0.34 38.88
CA ALA A 187 -14.07 0.28 38.35
C ALA A 187 -13.93 0.69 36.88
N PHE A 188 -12.79 1.27 36.48
CA PHE A 188 -12.50 1.65 35.09
C PHE A 188 -12.56 0.46 34.11
N PHE A 189 -12.24 -0.76 34.56
CA PHE A 189 -12.30 -1.97 33.72
C PHE A 189 -13.63 -2.73 33.82
N THR A 190 -14.31 -2.71 34.98
CA THR A 190 -15.51 -3.55 35.20
C THR A 190 -16.84 -2.80 35.14
N GLN A 191 -16.87 -1.46 35.19
CA GLN A 191 -18.11 -0.72 35.03
C GLN A 191 -18.50 -0.63 33.54
N PRO A 192 -19.71 -1.06 33.16
CA PRO A 192 -20.25 -0.76 31.84
C PRO A 192 -20.44 0.76 31.70
N ARG A 193 -20.26 1.26 30.47
CA ARG A 193 -20.51 2.66 30.10
C ARG A 193 -21.92 2.82 29.52
#